data_AF-A0A026VUQ7-F1
#
_entry.id   AF-A0A026VUQ7-F1
#
_cell.length_a   1.000
_cell.length_b   1.000
_cell.length_c   1.000
_cell.angle_alpha   90.00
_cell.angle_beta   90.00
_cell.angle_gamma   90.00
#
_symmetry.space_group_name_H-M   'P 1'
#
loop_
_entity.id
_entity.type
_entity.pdbx_description
1 polymer ?
#
loop_
_entity_poly.entity_id
_entity_poly.type
_entity_poly.pdbx_seq_one_letter_code
_entity_poly.pdbx_strand_id
1 'polypeptide(L)'
;MANYNNSQIVDILITFGECGKNAAETARVLNERYPDRHRHSARSILRIISRARQFGTLQVRKNRQRSHYERDNEANVVIQPLTKLLGTLFLHVFRN
;
A
#
# COMPACT_ATOMS: atom_id res chain seq x y z
N MET A 1 3.51 -11.13 -9.55
CA MET A 1 2.84 -10.63 -8.32
C MET A 1 1.56 -9.97 -8.77
N ALA A 2 0.43 -10.17 -8.08
CA ALA A 2 -0.77 -9.41 -8.39
C ALA A 2 -0.44 -7.90 -8.35
N ASN A 3 -0.93 -7.17 -9.35
CA ASN A 3 -0.76 -5.73 -9.43
C ASN A 3 -1.73 -5.10 -8.43
N TYR A 4 -1.27 -4.91 -7.19
CA TYR A 4 -2.03 -4.18 -6.19
C TYR A 4 -2.04 -2.69 -6.52
N ASN A 5 -3.22 -2.09 -6.58
CA ASN A 5 -3.33 -0.64 -6.66
C ASN A 5 -3.01 0.01 -5.29
N ASN A 6 -2.79 1.33 -5.27
CA ASN A 6 -2.44 2.03 -4.04
C ASN A 6 -3.52 1.88 -2.95
N SER A 7 -4.81 1.87 -3.31
CA SER A 7 -5.91 1.69 -2.36
C SER A 7 -5.85 0.33 -1.69
N GLN A 8 -5.61 -0.74 -2.45
CA GLN A 8 -5.47 -2.10 -1.93
C GLN A 8 -4.25 -2.20 -1.01
N ILE A 9 -3.16 -1.50 -1.32
CA ILE A 9 -1.97 -1.49 -0.45
C ILE A 9 -2.25 -0.75 0.85
N VAL A 10 -2.99 0.36 0.81
CA VAL A 10 -3.44 1.08 2.01
C VAL A 10 -4.36 0.20 2.86
N ASP A 11 -5.35 -0.46 2.25
CA ASP A 11 -6.24 -1.40 2.93
C ASP A 11 -5.44 -2.49 3.66
N ILE A 12 -4.43 -3.06 2.98
CA ILE A 12 -3.54 -4.07 3.56
C ILE A 12 -2.77 -3.51 4.76
N LEU A 13 -2.24 -2.28 4.66
CA LEU A 13 -1.45 -1.67 5.73
C LEU A 13 -2.31 -1.40 6.98
N ILE A 14 -3.53 -0.88 6.79
CA ILE A 14 -4.47 -0.59 7.86
C ILE A 14 -4.87 -1.88 8.56
N THR A 15 -5.37 -2.87 7.80
CA THR A 15 -5.80 -4.16 8.36
C THR A 15 -4.65 -4.92 9.02
N PHE A 16 -3.43 -4.81 8.48
CA PHE A 16 -2.24 -5.38 9.13
C PHE A 16 -1.96 -4.76 10.50
N GLY A 17 -2.19 -3.46 10.66
CA GLY A 17 -2.13 -2.78 11.95
C GLY A 17 -3.22 -3.24 12.90
N GLU A 18 -4.48 -3.28 12.43
CA GLU A 18 -5.65 -3.74 13.20
C GLU A 18 -5.48 -5.18 13.69
N CYS A 19 -4.91 -6.06 12.87
CA CYS A 19 -4.65 -7.46 13.20
C CYS A 19 -3.37 -7.65 14.05
N GLY A 20 -2.85 -6.62 14.71
CA GLY A 20 -1.68 -6.72 15.58
C GLY A 20 -0.41 -7.16 14.85
N LYS A 21 -0.26 -6.81 13.56
CA LYS A 21 0.84 -7.22 12.68
C LYS A 21 0.88 -8.73 12.40
N ASN A 22 -0.24 -9.43 12.52
CA ASN A 22 -0.37 -10.84 12.13
C ASN A 22 -0.80 -10.97 10.67
N ALA A 23 0.12 -11.44 9.81
CA ALA A 23 -0.12 -11.55 8.37
C ALA A 23 -1.13 -12.65 7.97
N ALA A 24 -1.26 -13.71 8.76
CA ALA A 24 -2.23 -14.78 8.49
C ALA A 24 -3.65 -14.28 8.76
N GLU A 25 -3.84 -13.62 9.91
CA GLU A 25 -5.13 -13.02 10.27
C GLU A 25 -5.51 -11.88 9.32
N THR A 26 -4.55 -11.04 8.94
CA THR A 26 -4.76 -9.98 7.94
C THR A 26 -5.24 -10.55 6.62
N ALA A 27 -4.65 -11.66 6.16
CA ALA A 27 -5.08 -12.32 4.93
C ALA A 27 -6.52 -12.83 5.04
N ARG A 28 -6.87 -13.44 6.17
CA ARG A 28 -8.24 -13.92 6.43
C ARG A 28 -9.24 -12.77 6.35
N VAL A 29 -9.02 -11.70 7.12
CA VAL A 29 -9.89 -10.53 7.18
C VAL A 29 -10.03 -9.84 5.82
N LEU A 30 -8.95 -9.65 5.07
CA LEU A 30 -9.00 -9.04 3.74
C LEU A 30 -9.79 -9.88 2.73
N ASN A 31 -9.64 -11.20 2.77
CA ASN A 31 -10.36 -12.11 1.87
C ASN A 31 -11.85 -12.21 2.23
N GLU A 32 -12.20 -12.07 3.50
CA GLU A 32 -13.59 -12.00 3.97
C GLU A 32 -14.23 -10.66 3.61
N ARG A 33 -13.52 -9.55 3.80
CA ARG A 33 -14.01 -8.19 3.53
C ARG A 33 -14.15 -7.90 2.04
N TYR A 34 -13.29 -8.49 1.21
CA TYR A 34 -13.24 -8.25 -0.23
C TYR A 34 -13.19 -9.55 -1.04
N PRO A 35 -14.29 -10.33 -1.08
CA PRO A 35 -14.32 -11.63 -1.74
C PRO A 35 -14.10 -11.55 -3.25
N ASP A 36 -14.50 -10.44 -3.89
CA ASP A 36 -14.34 -10.22 -5.33
C ASP A 36 -12.90 -9.85 -5.75
N ARG A 37 -12.01 -9.59 -4.77
CA ARG A 37 -10.62 -9.22 -5.05
C ARG A 37 -9.74 -10.46 -5.15
N HIS A 38 -8.56 -10.28 -5.75
CA HIS A 38 -7.54 -11.30 -5.76
C HIS A 38 -7.18 -11.73 -4.33
N ARG A 39 -7.21 -13.04 -4.08
CA ARG A 39 -6.99 -13.59 -2.74
C ARG A 39 -5.62 -13.21 -2.20
N HIS A 40 -5.62 -12.54 -1.05
CA HIS A 40 -4.43 -12.15 -0.33
C HIS A 40 -3.86 -13.36 0.43
N SER A 41 -2.54 -13.53 0.35
CA SER A 41 -1.80 -14.51 1.16
C SER A 41 -0.86 -13.80 2.14
N ALA A 42 -0.59 -14.43 3.29
CA ALA A 42 0.31 -13.88 4.30
C ALA A 42 1.69 -13.50 3.70
N ARG A 43 2.20 -14.32 2.78
CA ARG A 43 3.45 -14.05 2.06
C ARG A 43 3.40 -12.78 1.21
N SER A 44 2.27 -12.54 0.55
CA SER A 44 2.05 -11.34 -0.28
C SER A 44 2.02 -10.09 0.59
N ILE A 45 1.30 -10.17 1.72
CA ILE A 45 1.20 -9.08 2.71
C ILE A 45 2.59 -8.74 3.25
N LEU A 46 3.34 -9.72 3.74
CA LEU A 46 4.69 -9.48 4.29
C LEU A 46 5.64 -8.85 3.26
N ARG A 47 5.56 -9.25 1.98
CA ARG A 47 6.34 -8.59 0.92
C ARG A 47 5.95 -7.13 0.71
N ILE A 48 4.66 -6.80 0.78
CA ILE A 48 4.17 -5.42 0.65
C ILE A 48 4.65 -4.58 1.83
N ILE A 49 4.48 -5.07 3.06
CA ILE A 49 4.96 -4.41 4.27
C ILE A 49 6.48 -4.18 4.22
N SER A 50 7.24 -5.22 3.83
CA SER A 50 8.69 -5.14 3.71
C SER A 50 9.12 -4.07 2.69
N ARG A 51 8.48 -4.03 1.51
CA ARG A 51 8.76 -2.99 0.51
C ARG A 51 8.39 -1.59 0.99
N ALA A 52 7.23 -1.43 1.62
CA ALA A 52 6.79 -0.14 2.15
C ALA A 52 7.80 0.40 3.19
N ARG A 53 8.35 -0.48 4.04
CA ARG A 53 9.41 -0.13 5.00
C ARG A 53 10.75 0.18 4.33
N GLN A 54 11.16 -0.62 3.35
CA GLN A 54 12.48 -0.47 2.71
C GLN A 54 12.57 0.76 1.81
N PHE A 55 11.52 1.05 1.04
CA PHE A 55 11.57 2.08 -0.01
C PHE A 55 10.75 3.32 0.33
N GLY A 56 9.90 3.28 1.36
CA GLY A 56 9.02 4.39 1.72
C GLY A 56 7.96 4.70 0.66
N THR A 57 7.76 3.81 -0.32
CA THR A 57 6.81 4.00 -1.43
C THR A 57 5.87 2.81 -1.56
N LEU A 58 4.58 3.09 -1.79
CA LEU A 58 3.57 2.06 -2.03
C LEU A 58 3.58 1.55 -3.47
N GLN A 59 4.16 2.31 -4.41
CA GLN A 59 4.29 1.88 -5.79
C GLN A 59 5.57 1.06 -6.00
N VAL A 60 5.45 0.00 -6.80
CA VAL A 60 6.61 -0.56 -7.49
C VAL A 60 7.10 0.53 -8.44
N ARG A 61 8.33 1.02 -8.27
CA ARG A 61 8.98 1.84 -9.30
C ARG A 61 8.96 1.00 -10.58
N LYS A 62 8.01 1.26 -11.48
CA LYS A 62 8.07 0.75 -12.84
C LYS A 62 9.37 1.31 -13.38
N ASN A 63 10.37 0.45 -13.55
CA ASN A 63 11.61 0.84 -14.16
C ASN A 63 11.22 1.45 -15.52
N ARG A 64 11.43 2.75 -15.69
CA ARG A 64 10.91 3.57 -16.79
C ARG A 64 11.69 3.31 -18.08
N GLN A 65 12.02 2.04 -18.34
CA GLN A 65 12.73 1.54 -19.50
C GLN A 65 11.91 0.41 -20.11
N ARG A 66 10.80 0.81 -20.74
CA ARG A 66 10.26 0.21 -21.96
C ARG A 66 9.24 1.19 -22.53
N SER A 67 9.81 2.12 -23.31
CA SER A 67 9.28 2.75 -24.52
C SER A 67 7.77 2.63 -24.80
N HIS A 68 7.09 3.74 -25.00
CA HIS A 68 6.76 4.33 -26.32
C HIS A 68 5.60 5.34 -26.14
N TYR A 69 5.57 6.36 -26.97
CA TYR A 69 4.65 7.50 -26.93
C TYR A 69 3.17 7.09 -26.85
N GLU A 70 2.45 7.60 -25.84
CA GLU A 70 1.09 8.10 -26.02
C GLU A 70 0.80 9.18 -24.96
N ARG A 71 0.88 10.43 -25.43
CA ARG A 71 0.04 11.57 -25.00
C ARG A 71 -1.42 11.07 -25.05
N ASP A 72 -2.29 11.21 -24.08
CA ASP A 72 -2.62 12.34 -23.23
C ASP A 72 -3.35 11.79 -21.99
N ASN A 73 -3.04 12.29 -20.79
CA ASN A 73 -4.04 12.85 -19.88
C ASN A 73 -3.36 13.28 -18.57
N GLU A 74 -3.69 14.50 -18.21
CA GLU A 74 -3.46 15.21 -16.97
C GLU A 74 -3.53 14.33 -15.71
N ALA A 75 -2.44 14.27 -14.94
CA ALA A 75 -2.50 14.14 -13.48
C ALA A 75 -1.13 14.45 -12.89
N ASN A 76 -0.91 15.73 -12.55
CA ASN A 76 0.16 16.16 -11.68
C ASN A 76 -0.08 15.60 -10.27
N VAL A 77 0.20 14.31 -10.05
CA VAL A 77 0.18 13.73 -8.70
C VAL A 77 1.51 14.09 -8.05
N VAL A 78 1.48 15.13 -7.22
CA VAL A 78 2.59 15.49 -6.33
C VAL A 78 2.87 14.28 -5.44
N ILE A 79 3.91 13.50 -5.76
CA ILE A 79 4.39 12.39 -4.94
C ILE A 79 5.08 13.02 -3.72
N GLN A 80 4.31 13.28 -2.66
CA GLN A 80 4.90 13.65 -1.38
C GLN A 80 5.39 12.38 -0.67
N PRO A 81 6.61 12.38 -0.12
CA PRO A 81 7.09 11.26 0.66
C PRO A 81 6.20 11.07 1.90
N LEU A 82 5.86 9.81 2.21
CA LEU A 82 5.01 9.42 3.33
C LEU A 82 5.53 9.93 4.70
N THR A 83 6.79 10.34 4.76
CA THR A 83 7.40 11.02 5.91
C THR A 83 6.67 12.30 6.31
N LYS A 84 6.04 13.01 5.37
CA LYS A 84 5.24 14.21 5.67
C LYS A 84 3.86 13.88 6.24
N LEU A 85 3.26 12.76 5.82
CA LEU A 85 1.92 12.32 6.24
C LEU A 85 1.93 11.72 7.66
N LEU A 86 3.01 11.01 8.02
CA LEU A 86 3.18 10.48 9.38
C LEU A 86 3.39 11.59 10.41
N GLY A 87 4.05 12.71 10.05
CA GLY A 87 4.24 13.86 10.94
C GLY A 87 2.91 14.56 11.31
N THR A 88 1.98 14.65 10.37
CA THR A 88 0.64 15.23 10.61
C THR A 88 -0.27 14.29 11.41
N LEU A 89 -0.17 12.97 11.20
CA LEU A 89 -1.00 12.00 11.93
C LEU A 89 -0.54 11.85 13.40
N PHE A 90 0.77 11.95 13.66
CA PHE A 90 1.30 11.91 15.03
C PHE A 90 0.87 13.12 15.87
N LEU A 91 0.78 14.33 15.27
CA LEU A 91 0.33 15.53 16.00
C LEU A 91 -1.18 15.52 16.31
N HIS A 92 -1.98 14.81 15.53
CA HIS A 92 -3.44 14.80 15.71
C HIS A 92 -3.91 13.70 16.67
N VAL A 93 -3.21 12.56 16.74
CA VAL A 93 -3.61 11.42 17.59
C VAL A 93 -3.08 11.54 19.03
N PHE A 94 -1.99 12.28 19.28
CA PHE A 94 -1.41 12.47 20.63
C PHE A 94 -1.83 13.76 21.34
N ARG A 95 -2.79 14.53 20.80
CA ARG A 95 -3.41 15.65 21.50
C ARG A 95 -4.89 15.38 21.76
N ASN A 96 -5.17 14.44 22.66
CA ASN A 96 -6.31 14.48 23.56
C ASN A 96 -6.01 13.65 24.81
#